data_AF-A0A7S2KXA8-F1
#
_entry.id   AF-A0A7S2KXA8-F1
#
_cell.length_a   1.000
_cell.length_b   1.000
_cell.length_c   1.000
_cell.angle_alpha   90.00
_cell.angle_beta   90.00
_cell.angle_gamma   90.00
#
_symmetry.space_group_name_H-M   'P 1'
#
loop_
_entity.id
_entity.type
_entity.pdbx_description
1 polymer ?
#
loop_
_entity_poly.entity_id
_entity_poly.type
_entity_poly.pdbx_seq_one_letter_code
_entity_poly.pdbx_strand_id
1 'polypeptide(L)'
;HGGIINLNDEFAQRDVYGMEQWALGYGVQKAAGVELASSDGQDWQLVAQQNMPAGSPVLFVPAQLIMSSNNIAQEFGNSISQAEQFLVQTDRGTQQRLPLFRLMVKVLAEYEKGQQSPYFPWLNSLPRIFY
;
A
#
# COMPACT_ATOMS: atom_id res chain seq x y z
N HIS A 1 13.95 -4.08 -20.01
CA HIS A 1 13.54 -3.00 -19.09
C HIS A 1 12.14 -3.35 -18.59
N GLY A 2 12.01 -3.73 -17.32
CA GLY A 2 10.71 -4.10 -16.72
C GLY A 2 9.81 -2.88 -16.59
N GLY A 3 8.50 -3.07 -16.76
CA GLY A 3 7.52 -1.96 -16.76
C GLY A 3 7.46 -1.25 -15.42
N ILE A 4 7.50 0.08 -15.44
CA ILE A 4 7.16 0.94 -14.31
C ILE A 4 5.65 1.19 -14.29
N ILE A 5 5.09 1.53 -13.13
CA ILE A 5 3.69 1.92 -13.01
C ILE A 5 3.45 3.18 -13.84
N ASN A 6 2.35 3.23 -14.60
CA ASN A 6 1.99 4.43 -15.34
C ASN A 6 1.35 5.45 -14.39
N LEU A 7 2.08 6.52 -14.07
CA LEU A 7 1.58 7.70 -13.36
C LEU A 7 1.32 8.89 -14.29
N ASN A 8 1.67 8.79 -15.57
CA ASN A 8 1.50 9.89 -16.53
C ASN A 8 0.07 9.99 -17.06
N ASP A 9 -0.73 8.97 -16.82
CA ASP A 9 -2.15 8.93 -17.12
C ASP A 9 -2.92 8.68 -15.82
N GLU A 10 -3.64 9.71 -15.40
CA GLU A 10 -4.43 9.70 -14.18
C GLU A 10 -5.65 8.77 -14.27
N PHE A 11 -6.05 8.40 -15.50
CA PHE A 11 -7.09 7.42 -15.81
C PHE A 11 -6.51 6.04 -16.14
N ALA A 12 -5.20 5.83 -16.00
CA ALA A 12 -4.58 4.54 -16.24
C ALA A 12 -5.31 3.45 -15.43
N GLN A 13 -5.69 2.38 -16.13
CA GLN A 13 -6.42 1.28 -15.52
C GLN A 13 -5.62 0.68 -14.36
N ARG A 14 -6.23 0.66 -13.16
CA ARG A 14 -5.64 0.04 -11.96
C ARG A 14 -5.89 -1.45 -11.96
N ASP A 15 -4.88 -2.21 -11.56
CA ASP A 15 -4.97 -3.67 -11.47
C ASP A 15 -5.37 -4.12 -10.06
N VAL A 16 -6.64 -3.88 -9.72
CA VAL A 16 -7.18 -4.19 -8.38
C VAL A 16 -7.35 -5.70 -8.18
N TYR A 17 -7.74 -6.44 -9.22
CA TYR A 17 -7.86 -7.90 -9.15
C TYR A 17 -6.50 -8.59 -9.10
N GLY A 18 -5.48 -8.07 -9.81
CA GLY A 18 -4.10 -8.55 -9.67
C GLY A 18 -3.56 -8.33 -8.26
N MET A 19 -3.88 -7.20 -7.62
CA MET A 19 -3.59 -6.99 -6.21
C MET A 19 -4.29 -8.01 -5.31
N GLU A 20 -5.56 -8.32 -5.54
CA GLU A 20 -6.28 -9.31 -4.73
C GLU A 20 -5.65 -10.70 -4.84
N GLN A 21 -5.34 -11.15 -6.06
CA GLN A 21 -4.68 -12.45 -6.29
C GLN A 21 -3.30 -12.50 -5.62
N TRP A 22 -2.53 -11.42 -5.73
CA TRP A 22 -1.25 -11.29 -5.03
C TRP A 22 -1.43 -11.38 -3.51
N ALA A 23 -2.38 -10.64 -2.94
CA ALA A 23 -2.64 -10.61 -1.51
C ALA A 23 -3.02 -11.99 -0.97
N LEU A 24 -3.89 -12.72 -1.68
CA LEU A 24 -4.26 -14.10 -1.36
C LEU A 24 -3.03 -15.02 -1.37
N GLY A 25 -2.13 -14.85 -2.34
CA GLY A 25 -0.86 -15.58 -2.42
C GLY A 25 0.09 -15.33 -1.23
N TYR A 26 -0.04 -14.18 -0.56
CA TYR A 26 0.71 -13.84 0.65
C TYR A 26 -0.02 -14.16 1.95
N GLY A 27 -1.16 -14.85 1.88
CA GLY A 27 -1.90 -15.36 3.04
C GLY A 27 -3.01 -14.45 3.55
N VAL A 28 -3.41 -13.42 2.79
CA VAL A 28 -4.64 -12.67 3.08
C VAL A 28 -5.83 -13.61 2.97
N GLN A 29 -6.80 -13.46 3.88
CA GLN A 29 -8.03 -14.24 3.86
C GLN A 29 -9.23 -13.31 3.93
N LYS A 30 -10.26 -13.62 3.14
CA LYS A 30 -11.56 -12.94 3.17
C LYS A 30 -12.63 -13.93 3.61
N ALA A 31 -13.64 -13.45 4.33
CA ALA A 31 -14.82 -14.26 4.60
C ALA A 31 -15.53 -14.64 3.29
N ALA A 32 -16.20 -15.80 3.29
CA ALA A 32 -17.01 -16.23 2.15
C ALA A 32 -18.09 -15.18 1.83
N GLY A 33 -18.22 -14.85 0.54
CA GLY A 33 -19.14 -13.82 0.05
C GLY A 33 -18.65 -12.39 0.23
N VAL A 34 -17.40 -12.16 0.67
CA VAL A 34 -16.78 -10.82 0.69
C VAL A 34 -15.94 -10.62 -0.57
N GLU A 35 -16.35 -9.66 -1.38
CA GLU A 35 -15.81 -9.42 -2.71
C GLU A 35 -15.36 -7.97 -2.88
N LEU A 36 -14.34 -7.76 -3.72
CA LEU A 36 -14.00 -6.43 -4.19
C LEU A 36 -15.04 -5.96 -5.18
N ALA A 37 -15.58 -4.77 -4.94
CA ALA A 37 -16.56 -4.14 -5.80
C ALA A 37 -16.27 -2.64 -5.95
N SER A 38 -16.80 -2.07 -7.03
CA SER A 38 -16.76 -0.65 -7.31
C SER A 38 -18.08 -0.22 -7.95
N SER A 39 -18.59 0.95 -7.57
CA SER A 39 -19.79 1.54 -8.16
C SER A 39 -19.51 2.38 -9.40
N ASP A 40 -18.29 2.86 -9.56
CA ASP A 40 -17.87 3.84 -10.57
C ASP A 40 -16.57 3.44 -11.32
N GLY A 41 -15.96 2.33 -10.93
CA GLY A 41 -14.64 1.87 -11.42
C GLY A 41 -13.45 2.61 -10.79
N GLN A 42 -13.69 3.64 -9.97
CA GLN A 42 -12.67 4.52 -9.38
C GLN A 42 -12.51 4.29 -7.88
N ASP A 43 -13.59 4.10 -7.14
CA ASP A 43 -13.53 3.75 -5.73
C ASP A 43 -13.81 2.27 -5.54
N TRP A 44 -12.86 1.58 -4.89
CA TRP A 44 -12.92 0.15 -4.65
C TRP A 44 -13.05 -0.14 -3.16
N GLN A 45 -13.91 -1.08 -2.83
CA GLN A 45 -14.21 -1.47 -1.45
C GLN A 45 -14.54 -2.96 -1.37
N LEU A 46 -14.51 -3.48 -0.14
CA LEU A 46 -15.01 -4.83 0.14
C LEU A 46 -16.50 -4.76 0.45
N VAL A 47 -17.29 -5.60 -0.23
CA VAL A 47 -18.74 -5.69 -0.06
C VAL A 47 -19.10 -7.13 0.30
N ALA A 48 -19.97 -7.28 1.29
CA ALA A 48 -20.58 -8.56 1.61
C ALA A 48 -21.78 -8.81 0.67
N GLN A 49 -21.72 -9.88 -0.12
CA GLN A 49 -22.80 -10.31 -1.02
C GLN A 49 -23.90 -11.11 -0.31
N GLN A 50 -23.71 -11.38 0.98
CA GLN A 50 -24.63 -12.15 1.80
C GLN A 50 -24.65 -11.62 3.23
N ASN A 51 -25.72 -11.93 3.96
CA ASN A 51 -25.85 -11.56 5.35
C ASN A 51 -24.70 -12.14 6.17
N MET A 52 -24.05 -11.28 6.95
CA MET A 52 -22.98 -11.66 7.88
C MET A 52 -23.37 -11.31 9.31
N PRO A 53 -23.24 -12.25 10.27
CA PRO A 53 -23.47 -11.95 11.68
C PRO A 53 -22.49 -10.89 12.20
N ALA A 54 -22.98 -10.02 13.08
CA ALA A 54 -22.13 -9.07 13.78
C ALA A 54 -21.04 -9.81 14.58
N GLY A 55 -19.82 -9.26 14.57
CA GLY A 55 -18.64 -9.88 15.21
C GLY A 55 -17.94 -10.94 14.36
N SER A 56 -18.41 -11.24 13.14
CA SER A 56 -17.71 -12.15 12.23
C SER A 56 -16.44 -11.50 11.67
N PRO A 57 -15.33 -12.25 11.56
CA PRO A 57 -14.14 -11.74 10.87
C PRO A 57 -14.41 -11.59 9.37
N VAL A 58 -14.16 -10.40 8.82
CA VAL A 58 -14.39 -10.07 7.39
C VAL A 58 -13.11 -10.25 6.56
N LEU A 59 -11.98 -9.86 7.13
CA LEU A 59 -10.68 -9.81 6.47
C LEU A 59 -9.58 -10.13 7.49
N PHE A 60 -8.60 -10.92 7.09
CA PHE A 60 -7.36 -11.14 7.81
C PHE A 60 -6.19 -10.76 6.91
N VAL A 61 -5.27 -9.94 7.44
CA VAL A 61 -4.05 -9.51 6.75
C VAL A 61 -2.84 -9.95 7.57
N PRO A 62 -1.97 -10.81 7.03
CA PRO A 62 -0.71 -11.20 7.67
C PRO A 62 0.18 -9.99 7.98
N ALA A 63 0.80 -9.97 9.15
CA ALA A 63 1.64 -8.85 9.61
C ALA A 63 2.82 -8.54 8.66
N GLN A 64 3.32 -9.55 7.94
CA GLN A 64 4.42 -9.40 6.98
C GLN A 64 4.08 -8.50 5.77
N LEU A 65 2.80 -8.34 5.45
CA LEU A 65 2.34 -7.43 4.38
C LEU A 65 2.16 -5.98 4.87
N ILE A 66 2.18 -5.76 6.18
CA ILE A 66 1.96 -4.44 6.76
C ILE A 66 3.26 -3.65 6.70
N MET A 67 3.26 -2.57 5.92
CA MET A 67 4.34 -1.58 5.97
C MET A 67 4.26 -0.80 7.27
N SER A 68 5.26 -0.98 8.13
CA SER A 68 5.39 -0.26 9.39
C SER A 68 6.65 0.60 9.38
N SER A 69 6.56 1.80 9.95
CA SER A 69 7.70 2.72 10.06
C SER A 69 8.87 2.13 10.86
N ASN A 70 8.60 1.23 11.79
CA ASN A 70 9.61 0.51 12.57
C ASN A 70 10.41 -0.46 11.70
N ASN A 71 9.71 -1.28 10.89
CA ASN A 71 10.37 -2.22 9.97
C ASN A 71 11.18 -1.46 8.92
N ILE A 72 10.65 -0.33 8.43
CA ILE A 72 11.33 0.52 7.46
C ILE A 72 12.60 1.14 8.06
N ALA A 73 12.55 1.64 9.29
CA ALA A 73 13.75 2.17 9.95
C ALA A 73 14.85 1.10 10.09
N GLN A 74 14.48 -0.16 10.32
CA GLN A 74 15.42 -1.27 10.36
C GLN A 74 15.95 -1.63 8.96
N GLU A 75 15.09 -1.67 7.95
CA GLU A 75 15.44 -2.00 6.56
C GLU A 75 16.42 -0.98 5.96
N PHE A 76 16.11 0.31 6.09
CA PHE A 76 16.92 1.38 5.53
C PHE A 76 18.14 1.72 6.41
N GLY A 77 18.11 1.34 7.69
CA GLY A 77 19.16 1.63 8.65
C GLY A 77 19.58 3.10 8.61
N ASN A 78 20.86 3.36 8.39
CA ASN A 78 21.41 4.73 8.40
C ASN A 78 21.22 5.48 7.08
N SER A 79 20.74 4.85 6.01
CA SER A 79 20.67 5.47 4.67
C SER A 79 19.77 6.70 4.60
N ILE A 80 18.75 6.78 5.46
CA ILE A 80 17.80 7.90 5.52
C ILE A 80 18.03 8.84 6.70
N SER A 81 19.02 8.55 7.55
CA SER A 81 19.22 9.27 8.83
C SER A 81 19.54 10.75 8.65
N GLN A 82 20.32 11.11 7.63
CA GLN A 82 20.64 12.50 7.32
C GLN A 82 19.39 13.30 6.90
N ALA A 83 18.52 12.69 6.08
CA ALA A 83 17.28 13.30 5.66
C ALA A 83 16.33 13.51 6.86
N GLU A 84 16.22 12.52 7.75
CA GLU A 84 15.42 12.64 8.98
C GLU A 84 15.92 13.76 9.89
N GLN A 85 17.24 13.87 10.08
CA GLN A 85 17.84 14.93 10.90
C GLN A 85 17.59 16.31 10.31
N PHE A 86 17.75 16.47 8.98
CA PHE A 86 17.47 17.72 8.30
C PHE A 86 16.01 18.14 8.44
N LEU A 87 15.07 17.20 8.29
CA LEU A 87 13.64 17.44 8.46
C LEU A 87 13.30 17.92 9.87
N VAL A 88 13.85 17.28 10.91
CA VAL A 88 13.63 17.68 12.31
C VAL A 88 14.24 19.06 12.63
N GLN A 89 15.38 19.39 12.04
CA GLN A 89 16.01 20.70 12.23
C GLN A 89 15.22 21.82 11.56
N THR A 90 14.61 21.55 10.41
CA THR A 90 13.87 22.53 9.61
C THR A 90 12.47 22.79 10.17
N ASP A 91 11.81 21.76 10.69
CA ASP A 91 10.51 21.86 11.32
C ASP A 91 10.40 20.94 12.54
N ARG A 92 10.30 21.53 13.74
CA ARG A 92 10.17 20.77 14.99
C ARG A 92 8.90 19.92 15.04
N GLY A 93 7.85 20.28 14.29
CA GLY A 93 6.63 19.48 14.15
C GLY A 93 6.85 18.19 13.36
N THR A 94 7.91 18.13 12.54
CA THR A 94 8.20 16.99 11.68
C THR A 94 8.76 15.79 12.46
N GLN A 95 9.23 15.96 13.70
CA GLN A 95 9.61 14.84 14.56
C GLN A 95 8.45 13.84 14.75
N GLN A 96 7.23 14.33 14.89
CA GLN A 96 6.03 13.50 15.01
C GLN A 96 5.62 12.85 13.69
N ARG A 97 6.09 13.38 12.56
CA ARG A 97 5.77 12.94 11.19
C ARG A 97 6.83 12.06 10.56
N LEU A 98 7.98 11.83 11.22
CA LEU A 98 9.02 10.91 10.75
C LEU A 98 8.48 9.52 10.36
N PRO A 99 7.52 8.91 11.08
CA PRO A 99 6.91 7.66 10.64
C PRO A 99 6.25 7.75 9.25
N LEU A 100 5.59 8.86 8.93
CA LEU A 100 4.97 9.10 7.62
C LEU A 100 6.02 9.31 6.54
N PHE A 101 7.09 10.04 6.86
CA PHE A 101 8.23 10.19 5.95
C PHE A 101 8.83 8.85 5.57
N ARG A 102 9.08 7.96 6.56
CA ARG A 102 9.59 6.60 6.33
C ARG A 102 8.68 5.80 5.42
N LEU A 103 7.36 5.83 5.68
CA LEU A 103 6.38 5.16 4.82
C LEU A 103 6.46 5.67 3.38
N MET A 104 6.56 6.99 3.18
CA MET A 104 6.69 7.57 1.85
C MET A 104 7.97 7.12 1.15
N VAL A 105 9.12 7.14 1.84
CA VAL A 105 10.39 6.65 1.28
C VAL A 105 10.28 5.18 0.87
N LYS A 106 9.64 4.34 1.69
CA LYS A 106 9.41 2.94 1.34
C LYS A 106 8.56 2.80 0.08
N VAL A 107 7.48 3.56 -0.05
CA VAL A 107 6.62 3.55 -1.24
C VAL A 107 7.44 3.93 -2.48
N LEU A 108 8.24 5.00 -2.42
CA LEU A 108 9.07 5.44 -3.53
C LEU A 108 10.14 4.40 -3.91
N ALA A 109 10.82 3.83 -2.92
CA ALA A 109 11.85 2.82 -3.16
C ALA A 109 11.28 1.53 -3.79
N GLU A 110 10.07 1.13 -3.42
CA GLU A 110 9.40 0.00 -4.06
C GLU A 110 8.86 0.36 -5.46
N TYR A 111 8.39 1.60 -5.64
CA TYR A 111 7.95 2.11 -6.92
C TYR A 111 9.08 2.11 -7.97
N GLU A 112 10.28 2.55 -7.59
CA GLU A 112 11.46 2.57 -8.48
C GLU A 112 11.87 1.18 -8.97
N LYS A 113 11.61 0.13 -8.18
CA LYS A 113 11.86 -1.27 -8.58
C LYS A 113 10.87 -1.76 -9.63
N GLY A 114 9.73 -1.09 -9.82
CA GLY A 114 8.68 -1.50 -10.76
C GLY A 114 8.27 -2.95 -10.52
N GLN A 115 8.15 -3.73 -11.60
CA GLN A 115 7.79 -5.16 -11.56
C GLN A 115 8.75 -6.04 -10.73
N GLN A 116 9.93 -5.56 -10.35
CA GLN A 116 10.84 -6.30 -9.46
C GLN A 116 10.46 -6.14 -7.98
N SER A 117 9.58 -5.17 -7.65
CA SER A 117 9.05 -5.04 -6.30
C SER A 117 8.04 -6.16 -6.02
N PRO A 118 8.13 -6.84 -4.87
CA PRO A 118 7.07 -7.74 -4.43
C PRO A 118 5.75 -6.98 -4.17
N TYR A 119 5.81 -5.66 -3.96
CA TYR A 119 4.64 -4.80 -3.74
C TYR A 119 4.08 -4.20 -5.04
N PHE A 120 4.63 -4.57 -6.20
CA PHE A 120 4.15 -4.03 -7.48
C PHE A 120 2.64 -4.18 -7.69
N PRO A 121 2.00 -5.34 -7.42
CA PRO A 121 0.56 -5.47 -7.58
C PRO A 121 -0.23 -4.51 -6.68
N TRP A 122 0.22 -4.35 -5.43
CA TRP A 122 -0.39 -3.39 -4.50
C TRP A 122 -0.24 -1.95 -4.99
N LEU A 123 0.98 -1.51 -5.34
CA LEU A 123 1.24 -0.17 -5.85
C LEU A 123 0.46 0.11 -7.15
N ASN A 124 0.39 -0.86 -8.06
CA ASN A 124 -0.32 -0.72 -9.32
C ASN A 124 -1.85 -0.62 -9.13
N SER A 125 -2.38 -1.08 -7.99
CA SER A 125 -3.80 -0.96 -7.65
C SER A 125 -4.19 0.37 -6.98
N LEU A 126 -3.22 1.15 -6.47
CA LEU A 126 -3.51 2.37 -5.72
C LEU A 126 -4.17 3.45 -6.60
N PRO A 127 -5.02 4.33 -6.02
CA PRO A 127 -5.49 5.53 -6.71
C PRO A 127 -4.33 6.36 -7.25
N ARG A 128 -4.55 7.01 -8.40
CA ARG A 128 -3.59 7.96 -9.01
C ARG A 128 -3.88 9.40 -8.61
N ILE A 129 -5.13 9.68 -8.24
CA ILE A 129 -5.62 10.98 -7.81
C ILE A 129 -6.31 10.80 -6.44
N PHE A 130 -6.15 11.79 -5.58
CA PHE A 130 -6.89 11.95 -4.33
C PHE A 130 -7.58 13.32 -4.37
N TYR A 131 -8.87 13.38 -4.01
CA TYR A 131 -9.69 14.61 -4.00
C TYR A 131 -9.92 15.13 -2.57
#